data_AF-X1TM74-F1
#
_entry.id   AF-X1TM74-F1
#
_cell.length_a   1.000
_cell.length_b   1.000
_cell.length_c   1.000
_cell.angle_alpha   90.00
_cell.angle_beta   90.00
_cell.angle_gamma   90.00
#
_symmetry.space_group_name_H-M   'P 1'
#
loop_
_entity.id
_entity.type
_entity.pdbx_description
1 polymer ?
#
loop_
_entity_poly.entity_id
_entity_poly.type
_entity_poly.pdbx_seq_one_letter_code
_entity_poly.pdbx_strand_id
1 'polypeptide(L)'
;SIYNPYRYFLRAKKRQEEVLGRMLNKAVVTQEEYRRALEEPLNIIPPQVSFRAPHFSDFVLSRIPLKERQNISSIRTTLDIELQKDVETFVKNCVESLEEWKVTNAAVLIMDNENGEILSLVGSADFFDSHHSGQVSGVTALRQPGSALKPFTYALALETESLRAYPGS
;
A
#
# COMPACT_ATOMS: atom_id res chain seq x y z
N SER A 1 -4.02 15.09 -14.12
CA SER A 1 -4.42 16.47 -14.46
C SER A 1 -3.21 17.26 -14.96
N ILE A 2 -3.35 18.05 -16.03
CA ILE A 2 -2.27 18.75 -16.76
C ILE A 2 -1.68 19.94 -15.96
N TYR A 3 -2.38 20.38 -14.91
CA TYR A 3 -1.98 21.47 -14.02
C TYR A 3 -1.55 20.97 -12.63
N ASN A 4 -1.16 19.71 -12.52
CA ASN A 4 -0.61 19.16 -11.29
C ASN A 4 0.72 19.89 -10.95
N PRO A 5 0.80 20.65 -9.83
CA PRO A 5 1.96 21.45 -9.48
C PRO A 5 3.23 20.63 -9.18
N TYR A 6 3.06 19.34 -8.86
CA TYR A 6 4.14 18.40 -8.55
C TYR A 6 4.87 17.91 -9.81
N ARG A 7 4.18 17.77 -10.95
CA ARG A 7 4.79 17.34 -12.23
C ARG A 7 5.15 18.50 -13.16
N TYR A 8 4.47 19.64 -13.05
CA TYR A 8 4.66 20.78 -13.97
C TYR A 8 4.57 22.13 -13.25
N PHE A 9 5.54 22.40 -12.35
CA PHE A 9 5.64 23.65 -11.58
C PHE A 9 5.49 24.92 -12.43
N LEU A 10 6.19 24.99 -13.58
CA LEU A 10 6.12 26.13 -14.49
C LEU A 10 4.70 26.36 -15.06
N ARG A 11 3.93 25.29 -15.29
CA ARG A 11 2.54 25.40 -15.78
C ARG A 11 1.58 25.81 -14.67
N ALA A 12 1.81 25.34 -13.44
CA ALA A 12 1.04 25.75 -12.28
C ALA A 12 1.26 27.23 -11.96
N LYS A 13 2.51 27.73 -12.05
CA LYS A 13 2.84 29.14 -11.85
C LYS A 13 2.24 30.04 -12.93
N LYS A 14 2.34 29.65 -14.20
CA LYS A 14 1.69 30.38 -15.31
C LYS A 14 0.17 30.46 -15.13
N ARG A 15 -0.45 29.43 -14.57
CA ARG A 15 -1.90 29.41 -14.30
C ARG A 15 -2.25 30.30 -13.09
N GLN A 16 -1.42 30.34 -12.06
CA GLN A 16 -1.56 31.25 -10.92
C GLN A 16 -1.55 32.72 -11.39
N GLU A 17 -0.57 33.08 -12.22
CA GLU A 17 -0.46 34.42 -12.81
C GLU A 17 -1.71 34.81 -13.61
N GLU A 18 -2.25 33.88 -14.40
CA GLU A 18 -3.47 34.09 -15.18
C GLU A 18 -4.71 34.34 -14.29
N VAL A 19 -4.83 33.59 -13.20
CA VAL A 19 -5.95 33.74 -12.24
C VAL A 19 -5.84 35.06 -11.48
N LEU A 20 -4.64 35.40 -10.99
CA LEU A 20 -4.38 36.67 -10.29
C LEU A 20 -4.65 37.88 -11.19
N GLY A 21 -4.25 37.82 -12.47
CA GLY A 21 -4.53 38.89 -13.43
C GLY A 21 -6.03 39.07 -13.69
N ARG A 22 -6.80 37.96 -13.73
CA ARG A 22 -8.27 38.02 -13.84
C ARG A 22 -8.93 38.61 -12.59
N MET A 23 -8.38 38.35 -11.40
CA MET A 23 -8.88 38.91 -10.13
C MET A 23 -8.64 40.41 -10.04
N LEU A 24 -7.45 40.87 -10.48
CA LEU A 24 -7.12 42.30 -10.56
C LEU A 24 -8.04 43.04 -11.54
N ASN A 25 -8.24 42.48 -12.73
CA ASN A 25 -9.13 43.06 -13.75
C ASN A 25 -10.59 43.16 -13.30
N LYS A 26 -11.01 42.31 -12.35
CA LYS A 26 -12.35 42.34 -11.77
C LYS A 26 -12.44 43.14 -10.47
N ALA A 27 -11.37 43.86 -10.10
CA ALA A 27 -11.25 44.62 -8.85
C ALA A 27 -11.54 43.78 -7.58
N VAL A 28 -11.31 42.47 -7.64
CA VAL A 28 -11.44 41.55 -6.50
C VAL A 28 -10.21 41.65 -5.59
N VAL A 29 -9.08 42.07 -6.14
CA VAL A 29 -7.82 42.35 -5.44
C VAL A 29 -7.25 43.69 -5.89
N THR A 30 -6.54 44.37 -4.98
CA THR A 30 -5.81 45.60 -5.25
C THR A 30 -4.49 45.31 -5.98
N GLN A 31 -3.91 46.34 -6.60
CA GLN A 31 -2.60 46.24 -7.26
C GLN A 31 -1.49 45.75 -6.31
N GLU A 32 -1.57 46.15 -5.03
CA GLU A 32 -0.60 45.75 -4.01
C GLU A 32 -0.81 44.30 -3.55
N GLU A 33 -2.05 43.81 -3.50
CA GLU A 33 -2.35 42.40 -3.25
C GLU A 33 -1.94 41.51 -4.41
N TYR A 34 -2.14 41.97 -5.65
CA TYR A 34 -1.66 41.27 -6.85
C TYR A 34 -0.14 41.10 -6.84
N ARG A 35 0.62 42.16 -6.54
CA ARG A 35 2.08 42.13 -6.47
C ARG A 35 2.57 41.19 -5.37
N ARG A 36 1.98 41.27 -4.17
CA ARG A 36 2.32 40.38 -3.04
C ARG A 36 2.02 38.91 -3.36
N ALA A 37 0.88 38.62 -3.99
CA ALA A 37 0.48 37.25 -4.34
C ALA A 37 1.34 36.63 -5.45
N LEU A 38 1.98 37.44 -6.31
CA LEU A 38 2.96 36.97 -7.30
C LEU A 38 4.33 36.65 -6.68
N GLU A 39 4.73 37.40 -5.66
CA GLU A 39 5.99 37.23 -4.94
C GLU A 39 5.92 36.11 -3.89
N GLU A 40 4.71 35.69 -3.49
CA GLU A 40 4.51 34.63 -2.52
C GLU A 40 5.04 33.28 -3.04
N PRO A 41 5.98 32.64 -2.32
CA PRO A 41 6.46 31.32 -2.69
C PRO A 41 5.32 30.31 -2.57
N LEU A 42 5.01 29.62 -3.67
CA LEU A 42 4.02 28.55 -3.69
C LEU A 42 4.44 27.41 -2.74
N ASN A 43 3.87 27.38 -1.54
CA ASN A 43 4.01 26.25 -0.63
C ASN A 43 3.06 25.15 -1.08
N ILE A 44 3.56 24.24 -1.92
CA ILE A 44 2.79 23.11 -2.40
C ILE A 44 2.67 22.10 -1.25
N ILE A 45 1.60 22.17 -0.47
CA ILE A 45 1.28 21.18 0.55
C ILE A 45 0.93 19.88 -0.20
N PRO A 46 1.74 18.80 -0.14
CA PRO A 46 1.38 17.52 -0.74
C PRO A 46 0.00 17.11 -0.22
N PRO A 47 -0.96 16.70 -1.07
CA PRO A 47 -2.14 16.05 -0.54
C PRO A 47 -1.63 14.89 0.31
N GLN A 48 -1.90 14.94 1.61
CA GLN A 48 -1.66 13.87 2.56
C GLN A 48 -2.66 12.76 2.25
N VAL A 49 -2.64 12.21 1.04
CA VAL A 49 -3.26 10.92 0.77
C VAL A 49 -2.28 9.94 1.38
N SER A 50 -2.44 9.69 2.68
CA SER A 50 -1.74 8.65 3.40
C SER A 50 -2.09 7.35 2.67
N PHE A 51 -1.22 6.91 1.77
CA PHE A 51 -1.38 5.64 1.05
C PHE A 51 -1.01 4.52 2.02
N ARG A 52 -1.94 4.22 2.91
CA ARG A 52 -1.81 3.19 3.95
C ARG A 52 -2.02 1.82 3.33
N ALA A 53 -1.35 0.81 3.88
CA ALA A 53 -1.51 -0.58 3.48
C ALA A 53 -1.43 -0.77 1.95
N PRO A 54 -0.34 -0.32 1.29
CA PRO A 54 -0.26 -0.29 -0.17
C PRO A 54 -0.40 -1.69 -0.78
N HIS A 55 0.28 -2.68 -0.20
CA HIS A 55 0.19 -4.08 -0.61
C HIS A 55 -1.21 -4.67 -0.44
N PHE A 56 -1.89 -4.36 0.68
CA PHE A 56 -3.26 -4.80 0.91
C PHE A 56 -4.22 -4.16 -0.10
N SER A 57 -4.07 -2.86 -0.36
CA SER A 57 -4.88 -2.12 -1.32
C SER A 57 -4.73 -2.69 -2.73
N ASP A 58 -3.49 -2.96 -3.16
CA ASP A 58 -3.21 -3.61 -4.45
C ASP A 58 -3.81 -5.01 -4.52
N PHE A 59 -3.70 -5.79 -3.44
CA PHE A 59 -4.31 -7.11 -3.35
C PHE A 59 -5.83 -7.05 -3.51
N VAL A 60 -6.53 -6.19 -2.76
CA VAL A 60 -7.99 -6.03 -2.86
C VAL A 60 -8.40 -5.61 -4.27
N LEU A 61 -7.74 -4.58 -4.81
CA LEU A 61 -8.04 -4.11 -6.16
C LEU A 61 -7.80 -5.21 -7.20
N SER A 62 -6.74 -6.01 -7.07
CA SER A 62 -6.45 -7.12 -7.99
C SER A 62 -7.58 -8.15 -8.10
N ARG A 63 -8.40 -8.29 -7.05
CA ARG A 63 -9.56 -9.20 -7.02
C ARG A 63 -10.80 -8.63 -7.72
N ILE A 64 -10.82 -7.32 -7.97
CA ILE A 64 -11.94 -6.64 -8.60
C ILE A 64 -11.63 -6.39 -10.10
N PRO A 65 -12.50 -6.83 -11.03
CA PRO A 65 -12.33 -6.55 -12.45
C PRO A 65 -12.28 -5.06 -12.76
N LEU A 66 -11.40 -4.65 -13.69
CA LEU A 66 -11.19 -3.24 -14.04
C LEU A 66 -12.47 -2.49 -14.43
N LYS A 67 -13.42 -3.18 -15.08
CA LYS A 67 -14.71 -2.60 -15.50
C LYS A 67 -15.60 -2.24 -14.31
N GLU A 68 -15.54 -3.02 -13.23
CA GLU A 68 -16.35 -2.81 -12.03
C GLU A 68 -15.75 -1.72 -11.14
N ARG A 69 -14.41 -1.59 -11.12
CA ARG A 69 -13.71 -0.55 -10.34
C ARG A 69 -14.20 0.88 -10.64
N GLN A 70 -14.63 1.16 -11.87
CA GLN A 70 -15.07 2.50 -12.27
C GLN A 70 -16.41 2.92 -11.63
N ASN A 71 -17.21 1.95 -11.19
CA ASN A 71 -18.54 2.18 -10.62
C ASN A 71 -18.56 2.09 -9.09
N ILE A 72 -17.41 1.86 -8.45
CA ILE A 72 -17.29 1.67 -7.01
C ILE A 72 -16.87 3.00 -6.36
N SER A 73 -17.71 3.49 -5.44
CA SER A 73 -17.41 4.68 -4.64
C SER A 73 -16.61 4.37 -3.37
N SER A 74 -16.81 3.19 -2.79
CA SER A 74 -16.12 2.74 -1.58
C SER A 74 -16.06 1.22 -1.50
N ILE A 75 -14.99 0.70 -0.90
CA ILE A 75 -14.80 -0.73 -0.63
C ILE A 75 -14.60 -0.87 0.87
N ARG A 76 -15.47 -1.65 1.52
CA ARG A 76 -15.28 -2.04 2.92
C ARG A 76 -14.45 -3.33 2.94
N THR A 77 -13.42 -3.37 3.78
CA THR A 77 -12.51 -4.50 3.91
C THR A 77 -12.38 -4.90 5.38
N THR A 78 -11.67 -5.99 5.63
CA THR A 78 -11.38 -6.58 6.96
C THR A 78 -10.06 -6.07 7.55
N LEU A 79 -9.41 -5.12 6.88
CA LEU A 79 -8.11 -4.58 7.29
C LEU A 79 -8.23 -3.95 8.68
N ASP A 80 -7.44 -4.45 9.63
CA ASP A 80 -7.19 -3.78 10.89
C ASP A 80 -6.02 -2.81 10.69
N ILE A 81 -6.30 -1.52 10.75
CA ILE A 81 -5.32 -0.48 10.40
C ILE A 81 -4.23 -0.31 11.47
N GLU A 82 -4.54 -0.58 12.73
CA GLU A 82 -3.54 -0.47 13.80
C GLU A 82 -2.61 -1.68 13.75
N LEU A 83 -3.18 -2.88 13.59
CA LEU A 83 -2.39 -4.10 13.37
C LEU A 83 -1.52 -3.99 12.12
N GLN A 84 -2.06 -3.46 11.01
CA GLN A 84 -1.30 -3.25 9.78
C GLN A 84 -0.06 -2.38 10.04
N LYS A 85 -0.22 -1.27 10.76
CA LYS A 85 0.88 -0.34 11.06
C LYS A 85 1.96 -0.98 11.94
N ASP A 86 1.54 -1.76 12.94
CA ASP A 86 2.46 -2.48 13.81
C ASP A 86 3.27 -3.52 13.03
N VAL A 87 2.60 -4.26 12.13
CA VAL A 87 3.26 -5.26 11.27
C VAL A 87 4.19 -4.60 10.26
N GLU A 88 3.81 -3.50 9.63
CA GLU A 88 4.68 -2.74 8.71
C GLU A 88 5.97 -2.29 9.43
N THR A 89 5.83 -1.77 10.65
CA THR A 89 6.97 -1.36 11.48
C THR A 89 7.84 -2.55 11.88
N PHE A 90 7.21 -3.65 12.29
CA PHE A 90 7.92 -4.88 12.66
C PHE A 90 8.71 -5.47 11.49
N VAL A 91 8.11 -5.61 10.31
CA VAL A 91 8.75 -6.16 9.11
C VAL A 91 9.94 -5.29 8.70
N LYS A 92 9.77 -3.96 8.71
CA LYS A 92 10.85 -3.02 8.42
C LYS A 92 12.03 -3.22 9.38
N ASN A 93 11.78 -3.16 10.68
CA ASN A 93 12.84 -3.34 11.70
C ASN A 93 13.51 -4.71 11.60
N CYS A 94 12.74 -5.76 11.28
CA CYS A 94 13.26 -7.11 11.09
C CYS A 94 14.25 -7.17 9.92
N VAL A 95 13.90 -6.60 8.77
CA VAL A 95 14.79 -6.58 7.60
C VAL A 95 16.03 -5.72 7.87
N GLU A 96 15.87 -4.57 8.49
CA GLU A 96 17.02 -3.73 8.93
C GLU A 96 17.97 -4.51 9.85
N SER A 97 17.43 -5.29 10.80
CA SER A 97 18.26 -6.11 11.70
C SER A 97 18.98 -7.28 11.01
N LEU A 98 18.54 -7.66 9.81
CA LEU A 98 19.07 -8.78 9.04
C LEU A 98 19.88 -8.32 7.82
N GLU A 99 20.19 -7.03 7.71
CA GLU A 99 20.92 -6.45 6.58
C GLU A 99 22.31 -7.11 6.39
N GLU A 100 23.01 -7.44 7.48
CA GLU A 100 24.30 -8.14 7.45
C GLU A 100 24.23 -9.50 6.72
N TRP A 101 23.07 -10.15 6.77
CA TRP A 101 22.79 -11.43 6.12
C TRP A 101 22.28 -11.26 4.69
N LYS A 102 22.30 -10.03 4.16
CA LYS A 102 21.80 -9.65 2.84
C LYS A 102 20.31 -9.96 2.66
N VAL A 103 19.55 -9.95 3.75
CA VAL A 103 18.10 -9.98 3.68
C VAL A 103 17.63 -8.60 3.26
N THR A 104 17.00 -8.52 2.10
CA THR A 104 16.55 -7.25 1.51
C THR A 104 15.05 -7.04 1.64
N ASN A 105 14.31 -8.09 1.99
CA ASN A 105 12.85 -8.02 2.00
C ASN A 105 12.22 -9.14 2.86
N ALA A 106 11.01 -8.89 3.34
CA ALA A 106 10.21 -9.84 4.09
C ALA A 106 8.72 -9.57 3.85
N ALA A 107 7.89 -10.59 4.06
CA ALA A 107 6.46 -10.51 3.84
C ALA A 107 5.70 -11.19 4.98
N VAL A 108 4.57 -10.62 5.37
CA VAL A 108 3.71 -11.11 6.45
C VAL A 108 2.25 -11.01 6.02
N LEU A 109 1.49 -12.06 6.31
CA LEU A 109 0.04 -12.12 6.16
C LEU A 109 -0.56 -12.56 7.50
N ILE A 110 -1.51 -11.80 8.02
CA ILE A 110 -2.27 -12.16 9.22
C ILE A 110 -3.72 -12.38 8.82
N MET A 111 -4.26 -13.50 9.26
CA MET A 111 -5.61 -13.97 8.94
C MET A 111 -6.32 -14.42 10.22
N ASP A 112 -7.62 -14.17 10.29
CA ASP A 112 -8.50 -14.78 11.28
C ASP A 112 -8.72 -16.26 10.94
N ASN A 113 -8.44 -17.15 11.88
CA ASN A 113 -8.49 -18.60 11.64
C ASN A 113 -9.91 -19.16 11.54
N GLU A 114 -10.92 -18.50 12.11
CA GLU A 114 -12.30 -18.98 12.12
C GLU A 114 -13.00 -18.67 10.80
N ASN A 115 -12.81 -17.47 10.28
CA ASN A 115 -13.54 -16.98 9.11
C ASN A 115 -12.66 -16.74 7.86
N GLY A 116 -11.33 -16.82 8.00
CA GLY A 116 -10.38 -16.64 6.90
C GLY A 116 -10.20 -15.19 6.45
N GLU A 117 -10.68 -14.21 7.23
CA GLU A 117 -10.54 -12.79 6.91
C GLU A 117 -9.08 -12.33 7.01
N ILE A 118 -8.62 -11.57 6.03
CA ILE A 118 -7.26 -11.01 6.04
C ILE A 118 -7.29 -9.73 6.87
N LEU A 119 -6.57 -9.73 7.99
CA LEU A 119 -6.52 -8.60 8.92
C LEU A 119 -5.34 -7.66 8.63
N SER A 120 -4.23 -8.20 8.12
CA SER A 120 -3.04 -7.43 7.72
C SER A 120 -2.29 -8.13 6.60
N LEU A 121 -1.77 -7.36 5.64
CA LEU A 121 -0.99 -7.87 4.51
C LEU A 121 0.16 -6.90 4.21
N VAL A 122 1.38 -7.36 4.48
CA VAL A 122 2.62 -6.65 4.22
C VAL A 122 3.44 -7.48 3.23
N GLY A 123 3.53 -7.00 2.00
CA GLY A 123 4.21 -7.71 0.92
C GLY A 123 5.72 -7.48 0.86
N SER A 124 6.21 -6.42 1.49
CA SER A 124 7.62 -6.06 1.54
C SER A 124 7.96 -5.24 2.79
N ALA A 125 9.24 -5.06 3.09
CA ALA A 125 9.73 -4.19 4.17
C ALA A 125 9.47 -2.69 3.91
N ASP A 126 9.55 -2.27 2.65
CA ASP A 126 9.17 -0.93 2.21
C ASP A 126 8.53 -1.06 0.81
N PHE A 127 7.33 -0.51 0.63
CA PHE A 127 6.64 -0.52 -0.66
C PHE A 127 7.29 0.43 -1.67
N PHE A 128 7.87 1.53 -1.18
CA PHE A 128 8.44 2.59 -2.01
C PHE A 128 9.91 2.36 -2.36
N ASP A 129 10.51 1.27 -1.87
CA ASP A 129 11.87 0.88 -2.22
C ASP A 129 11.95 0.35 -3.66
N SER A 130 12.44 1.19 -4.56
CA SER A 130 12.67 0.81 -5.96
C SER A 130 13.89 -0.08 -6.18
N HIS A 131 14.87 -0.09 -5.26
CA HIS A 131 16.10 -0.87 -5.40
C HIS A 131 15.87 -2.35 -5.12
N HIS A 132 15.02 -2.67 -4.14
CA HIS A 132 14.74 -4.06 -3.73
C HIS A 132 13.36 -4.56 -4.15
N SER A 133 12.77 -3.95 -5.17
CA SER A 133 11.46 -4.33 -5.71
C SER A 133 10.35 -4.31 -4.65
N GLY A 134 10.29 -3.24 -3.85
CA GLY A 134 9.35 -3.05 -2.75
C GLY A 134 7.88 -3.20 -3.13
N GLN A 135 7.51 -2.89 -4.37
CA GLN A 135 6.13 -3.05 -4.86
C GLN A 135 5.75 -4.52 -5.13
N VAL A 136 6.72 -5.44 -5.16
CA VAL A 136 6.47 -6.87 -5.37
C VAL A 136 6.08 -7.48 -4.02
N SER A 137 4.83 -7.91 -3.91
CA SER A 137 4.33 -8.58 -2.70
C SER A 137 4.83 -10.02 -2.61
N GLY A 138 5.69 -10.27 -1.62
CA GLY A 138 6.16 -11.61 -1.25
C GLY A 138 5.05 -12.55 -0.77
N VAL A 139 3.90 -12.02 -0.34
CA VAL A 139 2.71 -12.82 0.03
C VAL A 139 2.13 -13.53 -1.19
N THR A 140 2.12 -12.86 -2.34
CA THR A 140 1.56 -13.40 -3.60
C THR A 140 2.60 -14.05 -4.50
N ALA A 141 3.89 -13.87 -4.21
CA ALA A 141 4.98 -14.42 -4.99
C ALA A 141 5.13 -15.93 -4.76
N LEU A 142 5.22 -16.71 -5.85
CA LEU A 142 5.46 -18.15 -5.76
C LEU A 142 6.87 -18.43 -5.25
N ARG A 143 6.97 -19.19 -4.16
CA ARG A 143 8.24 -19.66 -3.58
C ARG A 143 8.10 -21.10 -3.09
N GLN A 144 9.21 -21.80 -2.99
CA GLN A 144 9.23 -23.12 -2.36
C GLN A 144 9.01 -22.97 -0.84
N PRO A 145 8.01 -23.64 -0.24
CA PRO A 145 7.73 -23.52 1.20
C PRO A 145 8.77 -24.24 2.07
N GLY A 146 9.54 -25.17 1.50
CA GLY A 146 10.55 -25.95 2.23
C GLY A 146 9.95 -26.73 3.40
N SER A 147 10.62 -26.69 4.56
CA SER A 147 10.20 -27.42 5.76
C SER A 147 8.84 -26.96 6.32
N ALA A 148 8.32 -25.80 5.92
CA ALA A 148 7.00 -25.35 6.35
C ALA A 148 5.86 -26.27 5.87
N LEU A 149 6.10 -27.14 4.88
CA LEU A 149 5.11 -28.10 4.39
C LEU A 149 5.00 -29.36 5.28
N LYS A 150 5.98 -29.62 6.15
CA LYS A 150 6.06 -30.85 6.96
C LYS A 150 4.81 -31.13 7.80
N PRO A 151 4.19 -30.15 8.48
CA PRO A 151 2.98 -30.41 9.27
C PRO A 151 1.87 -31.10 8.47
N PHE A 152 1.69 -30.76 7.19
CA PHE A 152 0.69 -31.40 6.33
C PHE A 152 1.03 -32.86 6.03
N THR A 153 2.31 -33.17 5.80
CA THR A 153 2.77 -34.56 5.61
C THR A 153 2.55 -35.39 6.88
N TYR A 154 2.85 -34.83 8.06
CA TYR A 154 2.61 -35.50 9.33
C TYR A 154 1.12 -35.67 9.63
N ALA A 155 0.28 -34.68 9.32
CA ALA A 155 -1.16 -34.77 9.49
C ALA A 155 -1.74 -35.94 8.66
N LEU A 156 -1.33 -36.07 7.39
CA LEU A 156 -1.75 -37.18 6.54
C LEU A 156 -1.28 -38.53 7.07
N ALA A 157 -0.06 -38.61 7.61
CA ALA A 157 0.47 -39.83 8.21
C ALA A 157 -0.35 -40.25 9.44
N LEU A 158 -0.65 -39.31 10.34
CA LEU A 158 -1.46 -39.55 11.54
C LEU A 158 -2.90 -39.94 11.18
N GLU A 159 -3.50 -39.30 10.17
CA GLU A 159 -4.82 -39.67 9.65
C GLU A 159 -4.80 -41.10 9.12
N THR A 160 -3.81 -41.44 8.29
CA THR A 160 -3.67 -42.80 7.72
C THR A 160 -3.42 -43.85 8.80
N GLU A 161 -2.63 -43.54 9.82
CA GLU A 161 -2.37 -44.43 10.96
C GLU A 161 -3.63 -44.64 11.79
N SER A 162 -4.41 -43.57 12.05
CA SER A 162 -5.70 -43.67 12.72
C SER A 162 -6.69 -44.54 11.95
N LEU A 163 -6.73 -44.43 10.61
CA LEU A 163 -7.57 -45.27 9.75
C LEU A 163 -7.13 -46.74 9.73
N ARG A 164 -5.82 -47.01 9.87
CA ARG A 164 -5.28 -48.38 9.96
C ARG A 164 -5.50 -49.01 11.33
N ALA A 165 -5.61 -48.21 12.40
CA ALA A 165 -5.90 -48.67 13.76
C ALA A 165 -7.38 -49.05 13.97
N TYR A 166 -8.29 -48.65 13.06
CA TYR A 166 -9.71 -49.03 13.07
C TYR A 166 -10.14 -49.77 11.78
N PRO A 167 -9.63 -50.98 11.50
CA PRO A 167 -10.15 -51.80 10.41
C PRO A 167 -11.40 -52.54 10.89
N GLY A 168 -12.55 -51.87 10.90
CA GLY A 168 -13.86 -52.51 11.10
C GLY A 168 -14.68 -52.00 12.29
N SER A 169 -15.66 -51.17 11.96
CA SER A 169 -17.02 -51.24 12.52
C SER A 169 -17.98 -51.51 11.38
#